data_AF-A0A8T9SDK0-F1
#
_entry.id   AF-A0A8T9SDK0-F1
#
_cell.length_a   1.000
_cell.length_b   1.000
_cell.length_c   1.000
_cell.angle_alpha   90.00
_cell.angle_beta   90.00
_cell.angle_gamma   90.00
#
_symmetry.space_group_name_H-M   'P 1'
#
loop_
_entity.id
_entity.type
_entity.pdbx_description
1 polymer ?
#
loop_
_entity_poly.entity_id
_entity_poly.type
_entity_poly.pdbx_seq_one_letter_code
_entity_poly.pdbx_strand_id
1 'polypeptide(L)'
;MRVAIYARVSTNDKGQDPDNQVHQLRDFAEKHGSIYKVFTEEVSGGKSDRAQFKLLLLEAYQKKFDLVVFWRLDRFSREGALPTLKYLKELRDHGVNYKSFTEPYLDSLGPFGDVIVSMLATIAAQDLIKISENTKAALAKKKAAGMKLGAPTKAAAVVEQARALKAEGKSNGYIARTLEISPSTVAKYIASPA
;
A
#
# COMPACT_ATOMS: atom_id res chain seq x y z
N MET A 1 -3.52 28.34 9.02
CA MET A 1 -3.50 26.98 8.44
C MET A 1 -4.90 26.41 8.51
N ARG A 2 -5.31 25.64 7.51
CA ARG A 2 -6.57 24.88 7.48
C ARG A 2 -6.34 23.54 8.16
N VAL A 3 -7.10 23.23 9.21
CA VAL A 3 -6.87 22.04 10.04
C VAL A 3 -8.02 21.04 9.88
N ALA A 4 -7.69 19.85 9.41
CA ALA A 4 -8.58 18.70 9.45
C ALA A 4 -8.45 17.97 10.80
N ILE A 5 -9.55 17.44 11.32
CA ILE A 5 -9.56 16.60 12.51
C ILE A 5 -9.99 15.21 12.09
N TYR A 6 -9.27 14.18 12.52
CA TYR A 6 -9.69 12.79 12.36
C TYR A 6 -9.94 12.15 13.71
N ALA A 7 -11.16 11.64 13.90
CA ALA A 7 -11.58 10.97 15.11
C ALA A 7 -12.27 9.66 14.78
N ARG A 8 -12.06 8.65 15.64
CA ARG A 8 -12.77 7.36 15.55
C ARG A 8 -13.54 7.15 16.84
N VAL A 9 -14.85 7.02 16.73
CA VAL A 9 -15.76 6.89 17.88
C VAL A 9 -16.42 5.51 17.87
N SER A 10 -16.50 4.87 19.04
CA SER A 10 -17.17 3.58 19.20
C SER A 10 -18.66 3.81 19.47
N THR A 11 -19.52 3.01 18.84
CA THR A 11 -20.97 3.08 19.06
C THR A 11 -21.37 2.74 20.52
N ASN A 12 -20.52 1.99 21.24
CA ASN A 12 -20.75 1.63 22.65
C ASN A 12 -20.29 2.69 23.65
N ASP A 13 -19.51 3.69 23.22
CA ASP A 13 -19.04 4.78 24.09
C ASP A 13 -20.02 5.96 24.11
N LYS A 14 -21.27 5.79 23.65
CA LYS A 14 -22.32 6.84 23.68
C LYS A 14 -22.68 7.35 25.08
N GLY A 15 -22.08 6.80 26.13
CA GLY A 15 -22.00 7.40 27.46
C GLY A 15 -20.71 8.22 27.62
N GLN A 16 -20.76 9.50 27.29
CA GLN A 16 -19.86 10.59 27.76
C GLN A 16 -18.41 10.74 27.21
N ASP A 17 -17.75 9.73 26.64
CA ASP A 17 -16.30 9.81 26.31
C ASP A 17 -15.90 10.28 24.88
N PRO A 18 -16.60 9.89 23.79
CA PRO A 18 -16.21 10.22 22.41
C PRO A 18 -16.39 11.70 22.07
N ASP A 19 -17.45 12.31 22.60
CA ASP A 19 -17.72 13.73 22.43
C ASP A 19 -16.63 14.57 23.11
N ASN A 20 -16.08 14.08 24.22
CA ASN A 20 -14.98 14.73 24.94
C ASN A 20 -13.69 14.70 24.11
N GLN A 21 -13.37 13.57 23.45
CA GLN A 21 -12.18 13.47 22.59
C GLN A 21 -12.26 14.40 21.38
N VAL A 22 -13.41 14.45 20.71
CA VAL A 22 -13.60 15.34 19.55
C VAL A 22 -13.54 16.81 19.99
N HIS A 23 -14.13 17.15 21.14
CA HIS A 23 -14.07 18.51 21.69
C HIS A 23 -12.63 18.94 21.98
N GLN A 24 -11.85 18.11 22.67
CA GLN A 24 -10.44 18.38 22.95
C GLN A 24 -9.60 18.50 21.67
N LEU A 25 -9.89 17.69 20.64
CA LEU A 25 -9.24 17.81 19.33
C LEU A 25 -9.61 19.11 18.61
N ARG A 26 -10.84 19.61 18.79
CA ARG A 26 -11.27 20.90 18.24
C ARG A 26 -10.52 22.04 18.92
N ASP A 27 -10.50 22.07 20.25
CA ASP A 27 -9.77 23.10 21.01
C ASP A 27 -8.28 23.11 20.65
N PHE A 28 -7.71 21.92 20.43
CA PHE A 28 -6.33 21.79 19.99
C PHE A 28 -6.12 22.26 18.55
N ALA A 29 -7.02 21.88 17.63
CA ALA A 29 -6.95 22.30 16.23
C ALA A 29 -7.09 23.82 16.08
N GLU A 30 -7.95 24.45 16.87
CA GLU A 30 -8.18 25.90 16.87
C GLU A 30 -6.91 26.68 17.26
N LYS A 31 -6.06 26.11 18.13
CA LYS A 31 -4.74 26.69 18.47
C LYS A 31 -3.77 26.68 17.28
N HIS A 32 -4.00 25.85 16.28
CA HIS A 32 -3.15 25.68 15.10
C HIS A 32 -3.74 26.30 13.82
N GLY A 33 -5.02 26.67 13.82
CA GLY A 33 -5.66 27.38 12.72
C GLY A 33 -7.18 27.16 12.63
N SER A 34 -7.75 27.47 11.47
CA SER A 34 -9.18 27.32 11.23
C SER A 34 -9.54 25.87 10.93
N ILE A 35 -10.51 25.31 11.64
CA ILE A 35 -11.01 23.96 11.37
C ILE A 35 -11.63 23.92 9.97
N TYR A 36 -11.05 23.10 9.09
CA TYR A 36 -11.58 22.80 7.77
C TYR A 36 -12.76 21.83 7.85
N LYS A 37 -12.54 20.69 8.50
CA LYS A 37 -13.50 19.58 8.57
C LYS A 37 -13.13 18.60 9.67
N VAL A 38 -14.15 17.97 10.25
CA VAL A 38 -13.99 16.85 11.19
C VAL A 38 -14.44 15.57 10.48
N PHE A 39 -13.51 14.64 10.33
CA PHE A 39 -13.70 13.31 9.78
C PHE A 39 -13.91 12.33 10.93
N THR A 40 -15.15 11.90 11.14
CA THR A 40 -15.52 11.02 12.24
C THR A 40 -15.89 9.65 11.73
N GLU A 41 -15.11 8.64 12.08
CA GLU A 41 -15.40 7.24 11.73
C GLU A 41 -16.15 6.55 12.88
N GLU A 42 -17.35 6.03 12.59
CA GLU A 42 -18.12 5.24 13.54
C GLU A 42 -17.75 3.75 13.46
N VAL A 43 -17.44 3.15 14.60
CA VAL A 43 -17.15 1.71 14.69
C VAL A 43 -18.38 0.98 15.21
N SER A 44 -19.23 0.51 14.30
CA SER A 44 -20.25 -0.49 14.60
C SER A 44 -19.79 -1.86 14.08
N GLY A 45 -19.68 -2.87 14.95
CA GLY A 45 -19.59 -4.28 14.56
C GLY A 45 -18.61 -4.65 13.43
N GLY A 46 -17.33 -4.87 13.76
CA GLY A 46 -16.41 -5.69 12.97
C GLY A 46 -15.87 -5.15 11.63
N LYS A 47 -16.63 -4.33 10.88
CA LYS A 47 -16.21 -3.73 9.60
C LYS A 47 -16.64 -2.27 9.51
N SER A 48 -15.66 -1.38 9.62
CA SER A 48 -15.80 0.01 9.16
C SER A 48 -15.16 0.09 7.78
N ASP A 49 -15.91 0.57 6.79
CA ASP A 49 -15.43 0.75 5.41
C ASP A 49 -14.41 1.90 5.27
N ARG A 50 -14.08 2.56 6.41
CA ARG A 50 -13.11 3.65 6.52
C ARG A 50 -13.42 4.79 5.54
N ALA A 51 -14.71 5.06 5.33
CA ALA A 51 -15.15 6.01 4.33
C ALA A 51 -14.60 7.42 4.63
N GLN A 52 -14.58 7.81 5.91
CA GLN A 52 -14.07 9.12 6.31
C GLN A 52 -12.54 9.18 6.24
N PHE A 53 -11.84 8.10 6.55
CA PHE A 53 -10.39 8.04 6.39
C PHE A 53 -9.96 8.14 4.92
N LYS A 54 -10.64 7.41 4.03
CA LYS A 54 -10.39 7.49 2.58
C LYS A 54 -10.68 8.89 2.04
N LEU A 55 -11.79 9.50 2.49
CA LEU A 55 -12.12 10.87 2.12
C LEU A 55 -11.07 11.87 2.62
N LEU A 56 -10.55 11.68 3.84
CA LEU A 56 -9.46 12.49 4.38
C LEU A 56 -8.21 12.43 3.49
N LEU A 57 -7.78 11.24 3.09
CA LEU A 57 -6.62 11.09 2.20
C LEU A 57 -6.86 11.72 0.82
N LEU A 58 -8.07 11.56 0.27
CA LEU A 58 -8.45 12.19 -1.00
C LEU A 58 -8.44 13.72 -0.90
N GLU A 59 -8.98 14.29 0.18
CA GLU A 59 -9.00 15.73 0.41
C GLU A 59 -7.61 16.28 0.77
N ALA A 60 -6.73 15.46 1.36
CA ALA A 60 -5.32 15.77 1.55
C ALA A 60 -4.57 15.84 0.21
N TYR A 61 -4.80 14.87 -0.68
CA TYR A 61 -4.25 14.88 -2.04
C TYR A 61 -4.67 16.12 -2.83
N GLN A 62 -5.93 16.54 -2.67
CA GLN A 62 -6.46 17.78 -3.25
C GLN A 62 -6.01 19.05 -2.51
N LYS A 63 -5.15 18.94 -1.49
CA LYS A 63 -4.62 20.05 -0.68
C LYS A 63 -5.72 20.95 -0.10
N LYS A 64 -6.84 20.36 0.32
CA LYS A 64 -7.96 21.10 0.94
C LYS A 64 -7.67 21.58 2.35
N PHE A 65 -6.68 20.99 3.02
CA PHE A 65 -6.21 21.38 4.34
C PHE A 65 -4.68 21.25 4.43
N ASP A 66 -4.08 21.89 5.42
CA ASP A 66 -2.62 22.01 5.57
C ASP A 66 -2.09 21.15 6.73
N LEU A 67 -2.96 20.78 7.68
CA LEU A 67 -2.65 19.98 8.86
C LEU A 67 -3.81 19.02 9.17
N VAL A 68 -3.50 17.76 9.47
CA VAL A 68 -4.43 16.84 10.15
C VAL A 68 -4.03 16.66 11.60
N VAL A 69 -5.02 16.76 12.50
CA VAL A 69 -4.89 16.43 13.91
C VAL A 69 -5.67 15.15 14.20
N PHE A 70 -5.07 14.25 14.97
CA PHE A 70 -5.74 13.03 15.44
C PHE A 70 -5.31 12.71 16.88
N TRP A 71 -6.06 11.85 17.57
CA TRP A 71 -5.84 11.57 18.98
C TRP A 71 -4.49 10.90 19.28
N ARG A 72 -4.25 9.74 18.65
CA ARG A 72 -3.05 8.91 18.76
C ARG A 72 -2.92 7.98 17.56
N LEU A 73 -1.76 7.39 17.32
CA LEU A 73 -1.44 6.60 16.13
C LEU A 73 -2.44 5.45 15.87
N ASP A 74 -2.80 4.63 16.86
CA ASP A 74 -3.75 3.51 16.68
C ASP A 74 -5.22 3.96 16.52
N ARG A 75 -5.51 5.22 16.85
CA ARG A 75 -6.80 5.85 16.52
C ARG A 75 -6.81 6.42 15.12
N PHE A 76 -5.64 6.75 14.54
CA PHE A 76 -5.50 7.17 13.14
C PHE A 76 -5.73 6.00 12.17
N SER A 77 -5.16 4.81 12.42
CA SER A 77 -5.49 3.58 11.68
C SER A 77 -5.40 2.33 12.56
N ARG A 78 -6.24 1.31 12.25
CA ARG A 78 -6.25 0.00 12.93
C ARG A 78 -5.30 -1.01 12.33
N GLU A 79 -4.65 -0.68 11.22
CA GLU A 79 -3.79 -1.61 10.47
C GLU A 79 -2.41 -1.81 11.14
N GLY A 80 -2.25 -1.31 12.37
CA GLY A 80 -0.99 -1.34 13.12
C GLY A 80 -0.10 -0.16 12.78
N ALA A 81 1.02 -0.03 13.49
CA ALA A 81 1.91 1.12 13.32
C ALA A 81 2.41 1.23 11.87
N LEU A 82 2.91 0.15 11.27
CA LEU A 82 3.59 0.19 9.97
C LEU A 82 2.71 0.76 8.83
N PRO A 83 1.48 0.30 8.58
CA PRO A 83 0.64 0.89 7.53
C PRO A 83 0.20 2.30 7.88
N THR A 84 -0.03 2.58 9.17
CA THR A 84 -0.37 3.93 9.65
C THR A 84 0.71 4.94 9.29
N LEU A 85 1.98 4.56 9.47
CA LEU A 85 3.14 5.38 9.15
C LEU A 85 3.27 5.66 7.65
N LYS A 86 2.84 4.73 6.78
CA LYS A 86 2.78 4.97 5.33
C LYS A 86 1.79 6.08 4.98
N TYR A 87 0.62 6.11 5.61
CA TYR A 87 -0.34 7.21 5.41
C TYR A 87 0.20 8.55 5.89
N LEU A 88 0.94 8.57 7.01
CA LEU A 88 1.58 9.80 7.48
C LEU A 88 2.64 10.31 6.49
N LYS A 89 3.42 9.41 5.88
CA LYS A 89 4.34 9.77 4.78
C LYS A 89 3.57 10.28 3.56
N GLU A 90 2.50 9.60 3.16
CA GLU A 90 1.66 10.02 2.02
C GLU A 90 1.09 11.43 2.22
N LEU A 91 0.61 11.75 3.42
CA LEU A 91 0.19 13.11 3.76
C LEU A 91 1.33 14.12 3.54
N ARG A 92 2.54 13.81 4.00
CA ARG A 92 3.73 14.67 3.81
C ARG A 92 4.11 14.83 2.35
N ASP A 93 4.06 13.75 1.58
CA ASP A 93 4.32 13.79 0.13
C ASP A 93 3.31 14.70 -0.59
N HIS A 94 2.07 14.79 -0.09
CA HIS A 94 1.05 15.72 -0.57
C HIS A 94 1.17 17.15 -0.01
N GLY A 95 2.16 17.43 0.83
CA GLY A 95 2.38 18.73 1.46
C GLY A 95 1.48 19.00 2.66
N VAL A 96 0.82 17.96 3.19
CA VAL A 96 -0.06 18.03 4.35
C VAL A 96 0.70 17.60 5.60
N ASN A 97 0.66 18.44 6.63
CA ASN A 97 1.25 18.14 7.93
C ASN A 97 0.32 17.25 8.75
N TYR A 98 0.86 16.55 9.72
CA TYR A 98 0.13 15.78 10.72
C TYR A 98 0.61 16.09 12.13
N LYS A 99 -0.27 15.94 13.10
CA LYS A 99 0.03 16.06 14.53
C LYS A 99 -0.85 15.15 15.38
N SER A 100 -0.23 14.39 16.27
CA SER A 100 -0.93 13.61 17.30
C SER A 100 -1.21 14.47 18.52
N PHE A 101 -2.38 14.29 19.15
CA PHE A 101 -2.78 15.01 20.35
C PHE A 101 -2.06 14.48 21.60
N THR A 102 -2.01 13.15 21.79
CA THR A 102 -1.39 12.53 22.97
C THR A 102 0.07 12.16 22.80
N GLU A 103 0.59 12.19 21.56
CA GLU A 103 1.96 11.79 21.24
C GLU A 103 2.71 12.97 20.62
N PRO A 104 3.27 13.90 21.43
CA PRO A 104 3.91 15.12 20.93
C PRO A 104 5.10 14.85 20.01
N TYR A 105 5.74 13.69 20.14
CA TYR A 105 6.79 13.29 19.22
C TYR A 105 6.25 13.14 17.79
N LEU A 106 5.02 12.67 17.62
CA LEU A 106 4.39 12.43 16.31
C LEU A 106 3.79 13.73 15.75
N ASP A 107 4.68 14.68 15.48
CA ASP A 107 4.39 16.00 14.94
C ASP A 107 5.34 16.33 13.79
N SER A 108 4.78 16.50 12.59
CA SER A 108 5.55 16.85 11.40
C SER A 108 6.00 18.30 11.33
N LEU A 109 5.45 19.19 12.17
CA LEU A 109 5.86 20.59 12.29
C LEU A 109 6.91 20.79 13.40
N GLY A 110 7.14 19.76 14.22
CA GLY A 110 8.09 19.79 15.30
C GLY A 110 9.54 19.55 14.85
N PRO A 111 10.53 19.81 15.72
CA PRO A 111 11.96 19.62 15.41
C PRO A 111 12.32 18.16 15.11
N PHE A 112 11.46 17.21 15.49
CA PHE A 112 11.64 15.78 15.24
C PHE A 112 10.88 15.26 14.00
N GLY A 113 10.20 16.12 13.24
CA GLY A 113 9.40 15.72 12.08
C GLY A 113 10.21 14.90 11.06
N ASP A 114 11.39 15.40 10.68
CA ASP A 114 12.27 14.73 9.71
C ASP A 114 12.91 13.44 10.26
N VAL A 115 13.19 13.40 11.58
CA VAL A 115 13.72 12.21 12.25
C VAL A 115 12.70 11.09 12.23
N ILE A 116 11.44 11.42 12.56
CA ILE A 116 10.36 10.46 12.47
C ILE A 116 10.24 9.97 11.04
N VAL A 117 10.07 10.86 10.06
CA VAL A 117 9.94 10.48 8.64
C VAL A 117 11.09 9.58 8.18
N SER A 118 12.33 9.86 8.59
CA SER A 118 13.51 9.04 8.26
C SER A 118 13.47 7.66 8.93
N MET A 119 13.05 7.59 10.20
CA MET A 119 12.82 6.33 10.91
C MET A 119 11.69 5.53 10.25
N LEU A 120 10.61 6.19 9.82
CA LEU A 120 9.47 5.58 9.11
C LEU A 120 9.91 4.99 7.77
N ALA A 121 10.72 5.74 7.01
CA ALA A 121 11.25 5.28 5.74
C ALA A 121 12.17 4.06 5.91
N THR A 122 13.01 4.06 6.96
CA THR A 122 13.91 2.95 7.28
C THR A 122 13.14 1.68 7.63
N ILE A 123 12.13 1.80 8.49
CA ILE A 123 11.28 0.67 8.87
C ILE A 123 10.52 0.13 7.65
N ALA A 124 9.94 1.01 6.81
CA ALA A 124 9.25 0.59 5.59
C ALA A 124 10.18 -0.14 4.60
N ALA A 125 11.45 0.29 4.49
CA ALA A 125 12.45 -0.40 3.67
C ALA A 125 12.78 -1.79 4.22
N GLN A 126 12.88 -1.95 5.55
CA GLN A 126 13.12 -3.25 6.19
C GLN A 126 11.97 -4.24 5.96
N ASP A 127 10.72 -3.78 5.95
CA ASP A 127 9.58 -4.64 5.65
C ASP A 127 9.63 -5.19 4.22
N LEU A 128 10.04 -4.36 3.25
CA LEU A 128 10.19 -4.80 1.85
C LEU A 128 11.29 -5.86 1.71
N ILE A 129 12.38 -5.71 2.47
CA ILE A 129 13.45 -6.71 2.54
C ILE A 129 12.89 -8.03 3.08
N LYS A 130 12.16 -8.00 4.21
CA LYS A 130 11.53 -9.20 4.80
C LYS A 130 10.55 -9.89 3.86
N ILE A 131 9.72 -9.13 3.14
CA ILE A 131 8.80 -9.70 2.13
C ILE A 131 9.58 -10.41 1.01
N SER A 132 10.65 -9.79 0.52
CA SER A 132 11.53 -10.38 -0.49
C SER A 132 12.18 -11.67 0.02
N GLU A 133 12.69 -11.67 1.25
CA GLU A 133 13.28 -12.83 1.90
C GLU A 133 12.27 -13.99 2.04
N ASN A 134 11.07 -13.70 2.52
CA ASN A 134 10.00 -14.69 2.63
C ASN A 134 9.60 -15.26 1.27
N THR A 135 9.52 -14.42 0.24
CA THR A 135 9.22 -14.85 -1.13
C THR A 135 10.31 -15.77 -1.66
N LYS A 136 11.59 -15.40 -1.48
CA LYS A 136 12.74 -16.24 -1.87
C LYS A 136 12.74 -17.56 -1.12
N ALA A 137 12.48 -17.56 0.18
CA ALA A 137 12.39 -18.78 1.00
C ALA A 137 11.26 -19.70 0.54
N ALA A 138 10.08 -19.14 0.22
CA ALA A 138 8.95 -19.90 -0.31
C ALA A 138 9.26 -20.51 -1.70
N LEU A 139 9.90 -19.75 -2.58
CA LEU A 139 10.34 -20.24 -3.89
C LEU A 139 11.39 -21.35 -3.76
N ALA A 140 12.36 -21.19 -2.86
CA ALA A 140 13.37 -22.20 -2.59
C ALA A 140 12.75 -23.52 -2.11
N LYS A 141 11.77 -23.46 -1.19
CA LYS A 141 11.00 -24.64 -0.75
C LYS A 141 10.25 -25.31 -1.90
N LYS A 142 9.57 -24.54 -2.76
CA LYS A 142 8.87 -25.09 -3.94
C LYS A 142 9.84 -25.76 -4.92
N LYS A 143 11.00 -25.15 -5.16
CA LYS A 143 12.04 -25.73 -6.02
C LYS A 143 12.59 -27.04 -5.42
N ALA A 144 12.84 -27.07 -4.11
CA ALA A 144 13.29 -28.27 -3.40
C ALA A 144 12.24 -29.40 -3.43
N ALA A 145 10.95 -29.06 -3.42
CA ALA A 145 9.85 -30.00 -3.62
C ALA A 145 9.65 -30.42 -5.09
N GLY A 146 10.56 -30.06 -6.01
CA GLY A 146 10.53 -30.46 -7.41
C GLY A 146 9.57 -29.66 -8.30
N MET A 147 8.94 -28.60 -7.77
CA MET A 147 8.04 -27.76 -8.57
C MET A 147 8.84 -26.91 -9.56
N LYS A 148 8.53 -27.00 -10.86
CA LYS A 148 9.07 -26.08 -11.88
C LYS A 148 8.54 -24.67 -11.63
N LEU A 149 9.45 -23.75 -11.37
CA LEU A 149 9.16 -22.32 -11.24
C LEU A 149 9.29 -21.63 -12.60
N GLY A 150 8.53 -20.56 -12.82
CA GLY A 150 8.55 -19.76 -14.05
C GLY A 150 7.27 -19.89 -14.88
N ALA A 151 7.24 -19.23 -16.04
CA ALA A 151 6.10 -19.25 -16.93
C ALA A 151 5.85 -20.67 -17.46
N PRO A 152 4.57 -21.10 -17.61
CA PRO A 152 4.24 -22.40 -18.19
C PRO A 152 4.88 -22.54 -19.57
N THR A 153 5.60 -23.64 -19.79
CA THR A 153 6.09 -24.02 -21.13
C THR A 153 4.96 -24.70 -21.90
N LYS A 154 4.91 -24.50 -23.22
CA LYS A 154 4.03 -25.29 -24.10
C LYS A 154 4.38 -26.77 -24.00
N ALA A 155 3.40 -27.63 -24.31
CA ALA A 155 3.59 -29.08 -24.30
C ALA A 155 4.75 -29.48 -25.22
N ALA A 156 5.50 -30.52 -24.85
CA ALA A 156 6.67 -31.00 -25.60
C ALA A 156 6.35 -31.26 -27.08
N ALA A 157 5.18 -31.84 -27.36
CA ALA A 157 4.71 -32.09 -28.72
C ALA A 157 4.66 -30.84 -29.60
N VAL A 158 4.24 -29.69 -29.04
CA VAL A 158 4.16 -28.42 -29.77
C VAL A 158 5.56 -27.87 -30.06
N VAL A 159 6.49 -28.05 -29.13
CA VAL A 159 7.89 -27.62 -29.29
C VAL A 159 8.58 -28.46 -30.36
N GLU A 160 8.39 -29.78 -30.34
CA GLU A 160 8.93 -30.71 -31.34
C GLU A 160 8.35 -30.43 -32.73
N GLN A 161 7.03 -30.23 -32.85
CA GLN A 161 6.40 -29.85 -34.12
C GLN A 161 6.94 -28.52 -34.66
N ALA A 162 7.17 -27.53 -33.80
CA ALA A 162 7.75 -26.25 -34.22
C ALA A 162 9.17 -26.43 -34.78
N ARG A 163 9.99 -27.30 -34.17
CA ARG A 163 11.35 -27.61 -34.63
C ARG A 163 11.34 -28.42 -35.93
N ALA A 164 10.44 -29.39 -36.07
CA ALA A 164 10.29 -30.19 -37.30
C ALA A 164 9.90 -29.30 -38.49
N LEU A 165 8.87 -28.46 -38.35
CA LEU A 165 8.47 -27.52 -39.40
C LEU A 165 9.58 -26.52 -39.74
N LYS A 166 10.43 -26.17 -38.76
CA LYS A 166 11.59 -25.32 -39.02
C LYS A 166 12.67 -26.03 -39.83
N ALA A 167 12.93 -27.32 -39.54
CA ALA A 167 13.86 -28.15 -40.30
C ALA A 167 13.41 -28.36 -41.76
N GLU A 168 12.09 -28.39 -42.00
CA GLU A 168 11.49 -28.37 -43.35
C GLU A 168 11.61 -27.00 -44.08
N GLY A 169 12.27 -26.01 -43.47
CA GLY A 169 12.49 -24.68 -44.05
C GLY A 169 11.29 -23.73 -43.95
N LYS A 170 10.25 -24.05 -43.16
CA LYS A 170 9.10 -23.15 -42.98
C LYS A 170 9.50 -21.88 -42.21
N SER A 171 8.82 -20.77 -42.54
CA SER A 171 9.04 -19.49 -41.86
C SER A 171 8.43 -19.48 -40.45
N ASN A 172 9.01 -18.70 -39.54
CA ASN A 172 8.50 -18.62 -38.17
C ASN A 172 7.04 -18.13 -38.11
N GLY A 173 6.63 -17.26 -39.06
CA GLY A 173 5.26 -16.79 -39.18
C GLY A 173 4.29 -17.87 -39.65
N TYR A 174 4.74 -18.80 -40.50
CA TYR A 174 3.95 -19.97 -40.88
C TYR A 174 3.75 -20.90 -39.68
N ILE A 175 4.84 -21.23 -38.98
CA ILE A 175 4.82 -22.13 -37.81
C ILE A 175 3.92 -21.57 -36.70
N ALA A 176 3.99 -20.25 -36.45
CA ALA A 176 3.17 -19.57 -35.45
C ALA A 176 1.67 -19.72 -35.72
N ARG A 177 1.24 -19.58 -36.99
CA ARG A 177 -0.17 -19.76 -37.37
C ARG A 177 -0.60 -21.21 -37.28
N THR A 178 0.24 -22.13 -37.74
CA THR A 178 -0.06 -23.57 -37.76
C THR A 178 -0.21 -24.15 -36.36
N LEU A 179 0.60 -23.70 -35.41
CA LEU A 179 0.62 -24.20 -34.04
C LEU A 179 -0.13 -23.31 -33.05
N GLU A 180 -0.82 -22.27 -33.53
CA GLU A 180 -1.59 -21.30 -32.74
C GLU A 180 -0.77 -20.72 -31.55
N ILE A 181 0.49 -20.37 -31.82
CA ILE A 181 1.39 -19.75 -30.84
C ILE A 181 1.99 -18.46 -31.40
N SER A 182 2.46 -17.57 -30.52
CA SER A 182 3.04 -16.31 -30.99
C SER A 182 4.35 -16.54 -31.76
N PRO A 183 4.67 -15.70 -32.75
CA PRO A 183 5.95 -15.75 -33.45
C PRO A 183 7.16 -15.63 -32.51
N SER A 184 7.02 -14.90 -31.40
CA SER A 184 8.06 -14.77 -30.36
C SER A 184 8.27 -16.08 -29.58
N THR A 185 7.21 -16.83 -29.31
CA THR A 185 7.29 -18.17 -28.70
C THR A 185 7.98 -19.16 -29.65
N VAL A 186 7.66 -19.13 -30.94
CA VAL A 186 8.33 -19.95 -31.98
C VAL A 186 9.83 -19.64 -32.02
N ALA A 187 10.19 -18.36 -32.11
CA ALA A 187 11.60 -17.94 -32.15
C ALA A 187 12.37 -18.40 -30.89
N LYS A 188 11.75 -18.31 -29.71
CA LYS A 188 12.34 -18.77 -28.44
C LYS A 188 12.64 -20.27 -28.44
N TYR A 189 11.74 -21.10 -28.96
CA TYR A 189 11.92 -22.56 -28.99
C TYR A 189 12.92 -23.04 -30.03
N ILE A 190 13.06 -22.30 -31.15
CA ILE A 190 14.05 -22.59 -32.19
C ILE A 190 15.46 -22.16 -31.73
N ALA A 191 15.58 -21.04 -30.99
CA ALA A 191 16.86 -20.52 -30.53
C ALA A 191 17.44 -21.26 -29.30
N SER A 192 16.60 -21.94 -28.53
CA SER A 192 17.05 -22.74 -27.38
C SER A 192 17.55 -24.11 -27.88
N PRO A 193 18.78 -24.54 -27.58
CA PRO A 193 19.24 -25.90 -27.93
C PRO A 193 18.38 -26.97 -27.25
N ALA A 194 18.35 -28.18 -27.84
CA ALA A 194 17.64 -29.34 -27.29
C ALA A 194 18.27 -29.81 -25.99
#